data_AF-A0AAN8Y692-F1
#
_entry.id   AF-A0AAN8Y692-F1
#
_cell.length_a   1.000
_cell.length_b   1.000
_cell.length_c   1.000
_cell.angle_alpha   90.00
_cell.angle_beta   90.00
_cell.angle_gamma   90.00
#
_symmetry.space_group_name_H-M   'P 1'
#
loop_
_entity.id
_entity.type
_entity.pdbx_description
1 polymer ?
#
loop_
_entity_poly.entity_id
_entity_poly.type
_entity_poly.pdbx_seq_one_letter_code
_entity_poly.pdbx_strand_id
1 'polypeptide(L)'
;MLSGWMTTRKLECSYCMENSKAFTLKHDRKNAWFDCHRQFLLMDHEFRKMKNAFRKNKVESDLPPPLLTGHEIWERVSQLPKVIKASPSRLLGYGVEHNWTKQSIFWELPYWKDNLLRYNLDVMHIEKNYFDNLFNTVMDLRVRQKTIQKPEWT
;
A
#
# COMPACT_ATOMS: atom_id res chain seq x y z
N MET A 1 1.14 -6.81 3.69
CA MET A 1 0.84 -5.56 2.96
C MET A 1 -0.46 -4.97 3.48
N LEU A 2 -0.46 -3.68 3.84
CA LEU A 2 -1.58 -2.98 4.48
C LEU A 2 -2.81 -2.89 3.57
N SER A 3 -2.63 -2.62 2.28
CA SER A 3 -3.73 -2.49 1.32
C SER A 3 -4.34 -3.81 0.85
N GLY A 4 -3.68 -4.95 1.11
CA GLY A 4 -4.04 -6.25 0.54
C GLY A 4 -3.47 -6.51 -0.87
N TRP A 5 -2.69 -5.58 -1.43
CA TRP A 5 -1.93 -5.76 -2.67
C TRP A 5 -0.61 -6.48 -2.40
N MET A 6 -0.25 -7.48 -3.19
CA MET A 6 1.05 -8.16 -3.09
C MET A 6 2.12 -7.50 -3.95
N THR A 7 3.33 -7.41 -3.43
CA THR A 7 4.49 -6.83 -4.11
C THR A 7 5.33 -7.86 -4.84
N THR A 8 4.71 -8.93 -5.35
CA THR A 8 5.43 -9.98 -6.06
C THR A 8 5.20 -9.89 -7.55
N ARG A 9 6.19 -10.35 -8.35
CA ARG A 9 6.12 -10.38 -9.83
C ARG A 9 6.02 -8.97 -10.43
N LYS A 10 5.70 -8.88 -11.72
CA LYS A 10 5.66 -7.61 -12.50
C LYS A 10 4.60 -6.61 -12.02
N LEU A 11 3.61 -7.06 -11.27
CA LEU A 11 2.48 -6.30 -10.74
C LEU A 11 2.78 -5.70 -9.35
N GLU A 12 4.05 -5.51 -8.99
CA GLU A 12 4.43 -4.99 -7.67
C GLU A 12 3.92 -3.56 -7.41
N CYS A 13 3.94 -2.70 -8.43
CA CYS A 13 3.56 -1.30 -8.31
C CYS A 13 2.05 -1.16 -8.08
N SER A 14 1.64 -0.67 -6.92
CA SER A 14 0.23 -0.39 -6.59
C SER A 14 -0.34 0.85 -7.27
N TYR A 15 0.48 1.68 -7.91
CA TYR A 15 0.00 2.80 -8.74
C TYR A 15 -0.29 2.36 -10.16
N CYS A 16 0.68 1.70 -10.80
CA CYS A 16 0.52 1.25 -12.17
C CYS A 16 -0.40 0.02 -12.25
N MET A 17 -0.42 -0.81 -11.20
CA MET A 17 -1.18 -2.07 -11.12
C MET A 17 -0.96 -2.95 -12.36
N GLU A 18 -2.04 -3.34 -13.04
CA GLU A 18 -2.03 -4.05 -14.32
C GLU A 18 -1.28 -3.32 -15.44
N ASN A 19 -1.21 -1.99 -15.40
CA ASN A 19 -0.54 -1.14 -16.39
C ASN A 19 0.98 -1.01 -16.13
N SER A 20 1.54 -1.85 -15.26
CA SER A 20 2.98 -1.88 -14.99
C SER A 20 3.78 -2.30 -16.22
N LYS A 21 4.76 -1.49 -16.62
CA LYS A 21 5.69 -1.78 -17.72
C LYS A 21 6.87 -2.67 -17.34
N ALA A 22 6.79 -3.30 -16.16
CA ALA A 22 7.83 -4.17 -15.65
C ALA A 22 8.14 -5.30 -16.64
N PHE A 23 9.42 -5.63 -16.77
CA PHE A 23 9.89 -6.64 -17.69
C PHE A 23 10.84 -7.60 -17.00
N THR A 24 11.05 -8.77 -17.61
CA THR A 24 11.99 -9.76 -17.10
C THR A 24 13.31 -9.61 -17.84
N LEU A 25 14.41 -9.51 -17.11
CA LEU A 25 15.76 -9.48 -17.68
C LEU A 25 16.06 -10.82 -18.36
N LYS A 26 16.53 -10.77 -19.62
CA LYS A 26 16.74 -11.98 -20.44
C LYS A 26 17.73 -12.97 -19.81
N HIS A 27 18.80 -12.47 -19.19
CA HIS A 27 19.89 -13.29 -18.66
C HIS A 27 19.66 -13.74 -17.22
N ASP A 28 19.27 -12.82 -16.34
CA ASP A 28 19.08 -13.09 -14.90
C ASP A 28 17.68 -13.62 -14.57
N ARG A 29 16.72 -13.55 -15.52
CA ARG A 29 15.30 -13.93 -15.34
C ARG A 29 14.59 -13.21 -14.17
N LYS A 30 15.18 -12.15 -13.63
CA LYS A 30 14.58 -11.29 -12.61
C LYS A 30 13.67 -10.24 -13.22
N ASN A 31 12.63 -9.85 -12.49
CA ASN A 31 11.79 -8.73 -12.88
C ASN A 31 12.51 -7.41 -12.59
N ALA A 32 12.35 -6.45 -13.48
CA ALA A 32 12.92 -5.12 -13.40
C ALA A 32 11.87 -4.07 -13.76
N TRP A 33 11.90 -2.96 -13.02
CA TRP A 33 11.10 -1.76 -13.24
C TRP A 33 11.95 -0.57 -13.68
N PHE A 34 13.23 -0.83 -13.96
CA PHE A 34 14.12 0.17 -14.53
C PHE A 34 13.43 0.83 -15.74
N ASP A 35 13.52 2.14 -15.83
CA ASP A 35 12.96 2.93 -16.93
C ASP A 35 11.41 3.01 -17.03
N CYS A 36 10.67 2.28 -16.19
CA CYS A 36 9.20 2.23 -16.28
C CYS A 36 8.52 3.53 -15.80
N HIS A 37 9.24 4.40 -15.10
CA HIS A 37 8.71 5.65 -14.55
C HIS A 37 8.74 6.82 -15.53
N ARG A 38 9.42 6.70 -16.69
CA ARG A 38 9.47 7.79 -17.69
C ARG A 38 8.10 8.15 -18.26
N GLN A 39 7.14 7.23 -18.22
CA GLN A 39 5.76 7.49 -18.62
C GLN A 39 5.05 8.56 -17.76
N PHE A 40 5.61 8.92 -16.59
CA PHE A 40 5.09 10.00 -15.75
C PHE A 40 5.69 11.38 -16.07
N LEU A 41 6.73 11.45 -16.92
CA LEU A 41 7.29 12.74 -17.38
C LEU A 41 6.31 13.43 -18.33
N LEU A 42 6.45 14.73 -18.57
CA LEU A 42 5.66 15.41 -19.62
C LEU A 42 5.95 14.80 -21.00
N MET A 43 4.97 14.82 -21.91
CA MET A 43 5.06 14.16 -23.23
C MET A 43 6.21 14.66 -24.10
N ASP A 44 6.55 15.94 -23.98
CA ASP A 44 7.61 16.63 -24.70
C ASP A 44 8.99 16.49 -24.05
N HIS A 45 9.07 15.93 -22.84
CA HIS A 45 10.30 15.80 -22.06
C HIS A 45 11.39 15.01 -22.80
N GLU A 46 12.60 15.56 -22.88
CA GLU A 46 13.72 15.00 -23.67
C GLU A 46 14.04 13.54 -23.30
N PHE A 47 14.04 13.24 -22.01
CA PHE A 47 14.29 11.88 -21.52
C PHE A 47 13.34 10.86 -22.12
N ARG A 48 12.10 11.19 -22.53
CA ARG A 48 11.20 10.25 -23.23
C ARG A 48 11.72 9.83 -24.62
N LYS A 49 12.53 10.67 -25.27
CA LYS A 49 13.06 10.44 -26.63
C LYS A 49 14.45 9.78 -26.63
N MET A 50 15.15 9.77 -25.50
CA MET A 50 16.49 9.20 -25.37
C MET A 50 16.48 7.66 -25.47
N LYS A 51 16.95 7.14 -26.62
CA LYS A 51 17.01 5.69 -26.92
C LYS A 51 18.20 4.95 -26.31
N ASN A 52 19.27 5.69 -25.97
CA ASN A 52 20.56 5.09 -25.59
C ASN A 52 20.93 5.32 -24.12
N ALA A 53 20.37 6.33 -23.46
CA ALA A 53 20.68 6.64 -22.05
C ALA A 53 19.98 5.70 -21.05
N PHE A 54 18.87 5.07 -21.47
CA PHE A 54 18.05 4.21 -20.62
C PHE A 54 17.95 2.80 -21.20
N ARG A 55 16.73 2.32 -21.49
CA ARG A 55 16.53 1.04 -22.17
C ARG A 55 16.87 1.19 -23.65
N LYS A 56 17.82 0.36 -24.12
CA LYS A 56 18.30 0.35 -25.51
C LYS A 56 17.13 0.35 -26.51
N ASN A 57 17.17 1.32 -27.43
CA ASN A 57 16.20 1.49 -28.51
C ASN A 57 14.75 1.71 -28.04
N LYS A 58 14.53 2.18 -26.81
CA LYS A 58 13.20 2.44 -26.25
C LYS A 58 12.91 3.95 -26.20
N VAL A 59 11.86 4.36 -26.92
CA VAL A 59 11.22 5.68 -26.78
C VAL A 59 9.96 5.49 -25.96
N GLU A 60 9.67 6.43 -25.06
CA GLU A 60 8.50 6.40 -24.20
C GLU A 60 7.44 7.38 -24.72
N SER A 61 6.43 6.84 -25.40
CA SER A 61 5.33 7.60 -26.00
C SER A 61 4.01 7.45 -25.26
N ASP A 62 3.94 6.58 -24.24
CA ASP A 62 2.67 6.29 -23.62
C ASP A 62 2.31 7.37 -22.60
N LEU A 63 1.00 7.52 -22.37
CA LEU A 63 0.48 8.37 -21.30
C LEU A 63 0.75 7.72 -19.93
N PRO A 64 0.81 8.52 -18.85
CA PRO A 64 0.86 7.96 -17.51
C PRO A 64 -0.35 7.05 -17.27
N PRO A 65 -0.17 5.93 -16.54
CA PRO A 65 -1.27 5.04 -16.22
C PRO A 65 -2.35 5.80 -15.43
N PRO A 66 -3.64 5.46 -15.63
CA PRO A 66 -4.73 6.13 -14.93
C PRO A 66 -4.58 5.96 -13.42
N LEU A 67 -4.68 7.07 -12.69
CA LEU A 67 -4.71 7.04 -11.23
C LEU A 67 -6.11 6.68 -10.77
N LEU A 68 -6.26 5.48 -10.23
CA LEU A 68 -7.53 5.04 -9.66
C LEU A 68 -7.78 5.75 -8.31
N THR A 69 -8.96 6.33 -8.21
CA THR A 69 -9.51 6.87 -6.97
C THR A 69 -9.70 5.75 -5.95
N GLY A 70 -9.75 6.09 -4.65
CA GLY A 70 -10.00 5.06 -3.65
C GLY A 70 -11.40 4.47 -3.73
N HIS A 71 -12.37 5.15 -4.34
CA HIS A 71 -13.69 4.58 -4.63
C HIS A 71 -13.60 3.46 -5.68
N GLU A 72 -12.94 3.70 -6.81
CA GLU A 72 -12.77 2.69 -7.86
C GLU A 72 -11.99 1.46 -7.36
N ILE A 73 -10.99 1.69 -6.51
CA ILE A 73 -10.26 0.57 -5.91
C ILE A 73 -11.10 -0.14 -4.87
N TRP A 74 -11.91 0.59 -4.10
CA TRP A 74 -12.84 -0.03 -3.17
C TRP A 74 -13.83 -0.95 -3.88
N GLU A 75 -14.39 -0.55 -5.02
CA GLU A 75 -15.26 -1.41 -5.83
C GLU A 75 -14.57 -2.73 -6.18
N ARG A 76 -13.31 -2.68 -6.63
CA ARG A 76 -12.50 -3.88 -6.94
C ARG A 76 -12.21 -4.73 -5.69
N VAL A 77 -11.93 -4.11 -4.54
CA VAL A 77 -11.50 -4.80 -3.32
C VAL A 77 -12.67 -5.31 -2.47
N SER A 78 -13.84 -4.69 -2.57
CA SER A 78 -15.05 -5.03 -1.81
C SER A 78 -15.54 -6.46 -2.06
N GLN A 79 -15.26 -6.98 -3.26
CA GLN A 79 -15.62 -8.34 -3.70
C GLN A 79 -14.65 -9.40 -3.17
N LEU A 80 -13.53 -8.99 -2.57
CA LEU A 80 -12.50 -9.88 -2.10
C LEU A 80 -12.82 -10.44 -0.70
N PRO A 81 -12.33 -11.64 -0.41
CA PRO A 81 -12.50 -12.24 0.91
C PRO A 81 -11.79 -11.42 1.98
N LYS A 82 -12.50 -11.16 3.09
CA LYS A 82 -11.94 -10.55 4.30
C LYS A 82 -10.91 -11.50 4.94
N VAL A 83 -9.85 -10.90 5.51
CA VAL A 83 -8.71 -11.61 6.15
C VAL A 83 -9.11 -12.64 7.22
N ILE A 84 -10.29 -12.47 7.84
CA ILE A 84 -10.76 -13.29 8.97
C ILE A 84 -11.22 -14.68 8.53
N LYS A 85 -11.60 -14.86 7.25
CA LYS A 85 -12.03 -16.16 6.73
C LYS A 85 -10.82 -16.86 6.09
N ALA A 86 -10.60 -18.11 6.49
CA ALA A 86 -9.53 -18.98 6.00
C ALA A 86 -9.32 -18.84 4.49
N SER A 87 -8.04 -18.81 4.09
CA SER A 87 -7.56 -18.54 2.73
C SER A 87 -8.41 -19.23 1.67
N PRO A 88 -9.07 -18.50 0.77
CA PRO A 88 -9.48 -19.11 -0.47
C PRO A 88 -8.24 -19.37 -1.31
N SER A 89 -8.33 -20.43 -2.09
CA SER A 89 -7.60 -20.63 -3.34
C SER A 89 -7.26 -19.31 -4.05
N ARG A 90 -6.14 -19.30 -4.81
CA ARG A 90 -5.72 -18.14 -5.62
C ARG A 90 -6.94 -17.51 -6.30
N LEU A 91 -7.18 -16.23 -6.01
CA LEU A 91 -8.25 -15.45 -6.61
C LEU A 91 -8.16 -15.56 -8.14
N LEU A 92 -9.29 -15.61 -8.81
CA LEU A 92 -9.35 -15.61 -10.27
C LEU A 92 -8.64 -14.36 -10.80
N GLY A 93 -7.71 -14.50 -11.75
CA GLY A 93 -6.93 -13.37 -12.27
C GLY A 93 -5.68 -13.01 -11.44
N TYR A 94 -5.45 -13.65 -10.28
CA TYR A 94 -4.29 -13.36 -9.44
C TYR A 94 -2.96 -13.62 -10.15
N GLY A 95 -2.09 -12.61 -10.15
CA GLY A 95 -0.75 -12.64 -10.72
C GLY A 95 -0.70 -12.51 -12.25
N VAL A 96 -1.85 -12.28 -12.89
CA VAL A 96 -1.97 -11.97 -14.32
C VAL A 96 -2.70 -10.63 -14.50
N GLU A 97 -3.93 -10.53 -13.99
CA GLU A 97 -4.75 -9.31 -14.07
C GLU A 97 -4.55 -8.41 -12.85
N HIS A 98 -4.44 -8.99 -11.66
CA HIS A 98 -4.28 -8.22 -10.43
C HIS A 98 -3.40 -8.93 -9.40
N ASN A 99 -2.90 -8.18 -8.43
CA ASN A 99 -2.13 -8.69 -7.29
C ASN A 99 -2.84 -8.55 -5.95
N TRP A 100 -4.14 -8.26 -5.96
CA TRP A 100 -4.96 -8.32 -4.76
C TRP A 100 -5.01 -9.73 -4.17
N THR A 101 -4.87 -9.83 -2.85
CA THR A 101 -4.96 -11.11 -2.12
C THR A 101 -6.14 -11.19 -1.18
N LYS A 102 -6.58 -10.04 -0.66
CA LYS A 102 -7.56 -9.96 0.41
C LYS A 102 -8.14 -8.56 0.52
N GLN A 103 -9.35 -8.48 1.04
CA GLN A 103 -9.89 -7.23 1.55
C GLN A 103 -9.25 -6.95 2.91
N SER A 104 -8.48 -5.87 2.96
CA SER A 104 -7.84 -5.43 4.21
C SER A 104 -8.84 -4.80 5.17
N ILE A 105 -8.63 -4.99 6.48
CA ILE A 105 -9.45 -4.36 7.53
C ILE A 105 -9.39 -2.83 7.48
N PHE A 106 -8.32 -2.26 6.92
CA PHE A 106 -8.17 -0.81 6.81
C PHE A 106 -9.23 -0.15 5.93
N TRP A 107 -9.87 -0.90 5.03
CA TRP A 107 -10.99 -0.39 4.25
C TRP A 107 -12.27 -0.13 5.08
N GLU A 108 -12.33 -0.63 6.33
CA GLU A 108 -13.40 -0.29 7.26
C GLU A 108 -13.21 1.11 7.87
N LEU A 109 -12.01 1.70 7.73
CA LEU A 109 -11.75 3.07 8.17
C LEU A 109 -12.35 4.07 7.16
N PRO A 110 -13.18 5.03 7.61
CA PRO A 110 -13.88 5.95 6.72
C PRO A 110 -12.98 6.76 5.78
N TYR A 111 -11.77 7.10 6.22
CA TYR A 111 -10.80 7.92 5.48
C TYR A 111 -9.90 7.11 4.53
N TRP A 112 -9.91 5.77 4.61
CA TRP A 112 -8.95 4.96 3.85
C TRP A 112 -9.12 5.07 2.33
N LYS A 113 -10.36 5.32 1.89
CA LYS A 113 -10.69 5.61 0.49
C LYS A 113 -10.14 6.95 0.00
N ASP A 114 -9.83 7.87 0.89
CA ASP A 114 -9.32 9.20 0.55
C ASP A 114 -7.78 9.21 0.45
N ASN A 115 -7.13 8.12 0.89
CA ASN A 115 -5.68 7.96 0.80
C ASN A 115 -5.22 7.71 -0.65
N LEU A 116 -4.46 8.67 -1.19
CA LEU A 116 -3.73 8.51 -2.44
C LEU A 116 -2.70 7.36 -2.35
N LEU A 117 -2.02 7.27 -1.20
CA LEU A 117 -0.96 6.29 -0.93
C LEU A 117 -1.42 5.26 0.09
N ARG A 118 -1.89 4.11 -0.41
CA ARG A 118 -2.52 3.05 0.41
C ARG A 118 -1.53 2.22 1.23
N TYR A 119 -0.27 2.64 1.27
CA TYR A 119 0.77 2.14 2.15
C TYR A 119 1.09 3.13 3.29
N ASN A 120 0.61 4.37 3.21
CA ASN A 120 0.74 5.32 4.30
C ASN A 120 -0.42 5.12 5.26
N LEU A 121 -0.09 4.72 6.48
CA LEU A 121 -1.01 4.84 7.59
C LEU A 121 -1.09 6.32 7.98
N ASP A 122 -2.28 6.80 8.30
CA ASP A 122 -2.46 8.18 8.74
C ASP A 122 -1.73 8.40 10.06
N VAL A 123 -0.70 9.23 10.00
CA VAL A 123 0.16 9.60 11.13
C VAL A 123 -0.68 10.23 12.23
N MET A 124 -1.71 11.02 11.90
CA MET A 124 -2.53 11.68 12.92
C MET A 124 -3.27 10.70 13.81
N HIS A 125 -3.84 9.63 13.24
CA HIS A 125 -4.54 8.60 14.00
C HIS A 125 -3.57 7.71 14.78
N ILE A 126 -2.39 7.41 14.23
CA ILE A 126 -1.35 6.66 14.94
C ILE A 126 -0.83 7.47 16.13
N GLU A 127 -0.52 8.75 15.92
CA GLU A 127 -0.03 9.65 16.96
C GLU A 127 -1.06 9.77 18.07
N LYS A 128 -2.33 10.06 17.74
CA LYS A 128 -3.39 10.15 18.75
C LYS A 128 -3.51 8.87 19.58
N ASN A 129 -3.54 7.70 18.94
CA ASN A 129 -3.64 6.42 19.64
C ASN A 129 -2.42 6.16 20.53
N TYR A 130 -1.22 6.50 20.06
CA TYR A 130 0.00 6.41 20.86
C TYR A 130 -0.01 7.38 22.05
N PHE A 131 -0.40 8.63 21.84
CA PHE A 131 -0.52 9.64 22.88
C PHE A 131 -1.58 9.28 23.93
N ASP A 132 -2.75 8.81 23.52
CA ASP A 132 -3.80 8.38 24.45
C ASP A 132 -3.32 7.19 25.30
N ASN A 133 -2.65 6.21 24.69
CA ASN A 133 -2.08 5.06 25.43
C ASN A 133 -0.94 5.48 26.39
N LEU A 134 -0.06 6.37 25.94
CA LEU A 134 1.03 6.91 26.77
C LEU A 134 0.46 7.73 27.93
N PHE A 135 -0.51 8.60 27.65
CA PHE A 135 -1.17 9.45 28.64
C PHE A 135 -1.92 8.60 29.67
N ASN A 136 -2.69 7.60 29.23
CA ASN A 136 -3.35 6.65 30.11
C ASN A 136 -2.34 5.92 31.00
N THR A 137 -1.21 5.46 30.45
CA THR A 137 -0.16 4.80 31.24
C THR A 137 0.46 5.74 32.28
N VAL A 138 0.84 6.96 31.88
CA VAL A 138 1.48 7.94 32.77
C VAL A 138 0.52 8.44 33.85
N MET A 139 -0.76 8.62 33.52
CA MET A 139 -1.77 9.09 34.47
C MET A 139 -2.27 7.96 35.37
N ASP A 140 -2.41 6.73 34.90
CA ASP A 140 -2.74 5.57 35.75
C ASP A 140 -1.63 5.24 36.77
N LEU A 141 -0.36 5.51 36.43
CA LEU A 141 0.75 5.43 37.38
C LEU A 141 0.60 6.44 38.53
N ARG A 142 -0.05 7.59 38.32
CA ARG A 142 -0.33 8.55 39.40
C ARG A 142 -1.48 8.12 40.31
N VAL A 143 -2.46 7.38 39.79
CA VAL A 143 -3.61 6.92 40.59
C VAL A 143 -3.22 5.77 41.54
N ARG A 144 -2.20 4.96 41.21
CA ARG A 144 -1.74 3.85 42.09
C ARG A 144 -0.92 4.26 43.30
N GLN A 145 -0.52 5.52 43.46
CA GLN A 145 0.31 5.94 44.60
C GLN A 145 -0.48 6.40 45.84
N LYS A 146 -1.83 6.39 45.83
CA LYS A 146 -2.65 6.87 46.97
C LYS A 146 -3.44 5.82 47.77
N THR A 147 -3.23 4.52 47.56
CA THR A 147 -3.87 3.49 48.42
C THR A 147 -2.90 2.39 48.81
N ILE A 148 -1.89 2.76 49.62
CA ILE A 148 -1.35 1.88 50.66
C ILE A 148 -1.20 2.71 51.94
N GLN A 149 -2.32 3.16 52.51
CA GLN A 149 -2.40 3.36 53.96
C GLN A 149 -3.06 2.11 54.52
N LYS A 150 -2.26 1.31 55.25
CA LYS A 150 -2.68 0.09 55.92
C LYS A 150 -3.84 0.39 56.88
N PRO A 151 -4.89 -0.44 56.95
CA PRO A 151 -5.72 -0.48 58.15
C PRO A 151 -4.94 -1.18 59.26
N GLU A 152 -4.57 -0.42 60.29
CA GLU A 152 -4.18 -0.96 61.59
C GLU A 152 -5.43 -1.54 62.27
N TRP A 153 -5.40 -2.82 62.61
CA TRP A 153 -6.39 -3.46 63.47
C TRP A 153 -5.94 -3.31 64.92
N THR A 154 -6.77 -2.69 65.74
CA THR A 154 -6.86 -2.91 67.20
C THR A 154 -8.31 -3.14 67.55
#